data_AF-A0A8S1V0J5-F1
#
_entry.id   AF-A0A8S1V0J5-F1
#
_cell.length_a   1.000
_cell.length_b   1.000
_cell.length_c   1.000
_cell.angle_alpha   90.00
_cell.angle_beta   90.00
_cell.angle_gamma   90.00
#
_symmetry.space_group_name_H-M   'P 1'
#
loop_
_entity.id
_entity.type
_entity.pdbx_description
1 polymer ?
#
loop_
_entity_poly.entity_id
_entity_poly.type
_entity_poly.pdbx_seq_one_letter_code
_entity_poly.pdbx_strand_id
1 'polypeptide(L)'
;MKLENRSKYQVATMHQLLSQLSMIQKSKILQCYKKDLGFTTQNKKREAEIRNQQNQGRNLMNEPFNVFLSSNIIRYCQYVETQKVFGNIYEMLILQDFEALTLCRTVEIIVGGGIIVLLIKIISSLYNYILFLWTFIQNLEPRFNERFIINF
;
A
#
# COMPACT_ATOMS: atom_id res chain seq x y z
N MET A 1 20.96 4.00 3.18
CA MET A 1 20.40 2.72 3.67
C MET A 1 19.54 2.86 4.96
N LYS A 2 18.78 3.96 5.18
CA LYS A 2 17.99 4.16 6.43
C LYS A 2 16.51 4.59 6.22
N LEU A 3 16.04 4.82 4.99
CA LEU A 3 14.64 5.21 4.74
C LEU A 3 13.67 4.03 4.68
N GLU A 4 14.08 2.87 4.16
CA GLU A 4 13.18 1.71 4.02
C GLU A 4 12.60 1.23 5.36
N ASN A 5 13.42 1.16 6.41
CA ASN A 5 12.94 0.71 7.70
C ASN A 5 11.93 1.69 8.31
N ARG A 6 12.16 3.01 8.21
CA ARG A 6 11.24 4.02 8.76
C ARG A 6 9.89 4.05 8.05
N SER A 7 9.89 3.89 6.72
CA SER A 7 8.65 3.89 5.93
C SER A 7 7.69 2.76 6.33
N LYS A 8 8.21 1.57 6.65
CA LYS A 8 7.42 0.42 7.12
C LYS A 8 6.69 0.72 8.43
N TYR A 9 7.34 1.41 9.38
CA TYR A 9 6.70 1.83 10.62
C TYR A 9 5.61 2.86 10.39
N GLN A 10 5.84 3.85 9.53
CA GLN A 10 4.85 4.89 9.24
C GLN A 10 3.57 4.32 8.61
N VAL A 11 3.70 3.33 7.71
CA VAL A 11 2.54 2.62 7.14
C VAL A 11 1.73 1.93 8.23
N ALA A 12 2.39 1.23 9.16
CA ALA A 12 1.72 0.56 10.27
C ALA A 12 0.99 1.57 11.18
N THR A 13 1.62 2.71 11.47
CA THR A 13 1.01 3.79 12.27
C THR A 13 -0.20 4.41 11.57
N MET A 14 -0.10 4.71 10.26
CA MET A 14 -1.23 5.25 9.50
C MET A 14 -2.41 4.28 9.45
N HIS A 15 -2.15 2.98 9.32
CA HIS A 15 -3.19 1.97 9.39
C HIS A 15 -3.85 1.91 10.76
N GLN A 16 -3.07 1.97 11.85
CA GLN A 16 -3.63 1.96 13.21
C GLN A 16 -4.61 3.13 13.43
N LEU A 17 -4.27 4.33 12.93
CA LEU A 17 -5.16 5.48 12.96
C LEU A 17 -6.43 5.24 12.14
N LEU A 18 -6.31 4.67 10.94
CA LEU A 18 -7.47 4.31 10.13
C LEU A 18 -8.40 3.34 10.87
N SER A 19 -7.87 2.25 11.42
CA SER A 19 -8.67 1.25 12.16
C SER A 19 -9.36 1.84 13.39
N GLN A 20 -8.73 2.79 14.08
CA GLN A 20 -9.36 3.49 15.21
C GLN A 20 -10.53 4.39 14.77
N LEU A 21 -10.42 5.03 13.61
CA LEU A 21 -11.43 5.95 13.09
C LEU A 21 -12.59 5.23 12.38
N SER A 22 -12.30 4.15 11.67
CA SER A 22 -13.29 3.43 10.85
C SER A 22 -13.95 2.25 11.58
N MET A 23 -13.46 1.88 12.77
CA MET A 23 -13.84 0.66 13.51
C MET A 23 -13.66 -0.64 12.70
N ILE A 24 -12.90 -0.61 11.61
CA ILE A 24 -12.64 -1.77 10.75
C ILE A 24 -11.52 -2.61 11.37
N GLN A 25 -11.85 -3.85 11.75
CA GLN A 25 -10.91 -4.78 12.42
C GLN A 25 -9.92 -5.46 11.47
N LYS A 26 -10.27 -5.67 10.19
CA LYS A 26 -9.42 -6.36 9.21
C LYS A 26 -9.51 -5.70 7.85
N SER A 27 -8.69 -4.68 7.64
CA SER A 27 -8.75 -3.92 6.41
C SER A 27 -8.24 -4.73 5.21
N LYS A 28 -8.88 -4.60 4.05
CA LYS A 28 -8.37 -5.12 2.77
C LYS A 28 -7.38 -4.12 2.18
N ILE A 29 -6.11 -4.50 2.14
CA ILE A 29 -5.02 -3.63 1.74
C ILE A 29 -4.41 -4.13 0.44
N LEU A 30 -4.20 -3.22 -0.51
CA LEU A 30 -3.45 -3.48 -1.73
C LEU A 30 -2.07 -2.82 -1.62
N GLN A 31 -1.00 -3.62 -1.68
CA GLN A 31 0.36 -3.10 -1.74
C GLN A 31 0.97 -3.38 -3.11
N CYS A 32 1.31 -2.31 -3.82
CA CYS A 32 1.93 -2.37 -5.13
C CYS A 32 3.43 -2.11 -5.05
N TYR A 33 4.21 -2.91 -5.77
CA TYR A 33 5.67 -2.86 -5.75
C TYR A 33 6.27 -3.17 -7.13
N LYS A 34 7.51 -2.72 -7.38
CA LYS A 34 8.19 -2.93 -8.66
C LYS A 34 9.00 -4.23 -8.72
N LYS A 35 9.99 -4.38 -7.82
CA LYS A 35 10.91 -5.53 -7.80
C LYS A 35 10.82 -6.30 -6.49
N ASP A 36 11.21 -5.67 -5.38
CA ASP A 36 11.28 -6.33 -4.07
C ASP A 36 10.56 -5.55 -2.97
N LEU A 37 9.87 -6.27 -2.08
CA LEU A 37 9.27 -5.72 -0.85
C LEU A 37 10.26 -5.65 0.31
N GLY A 38 11.39 -6.36 0.22
CA GLY A 38 12.35 -6.50 1.32
C GLY A 38 11.79 -7.27 2.53
N PHE A 39 10.79 -8.13 2.31
CA PHE A 39 10.30 -9.15 3.25
C PHE A 39 9.53 -10.24 2.48
N THR A 40 9.39 -11.42 3.07
CA THR A 40 8.62 -12.52 2.47
C THR A 40 7.12 -12.24 2.50
N THR A 41 6.43 -12.46 1.38
CA THR A 41 4.97 -12.31 1.28
C THR A 41 4.22 -13.51 1.86
N GLN A 42 4.90 -14.66 2.02
CA GLN A 42 4.29 -15.89 2.53
C GLN A 42 4.24 -15.90 4.06
N ASN A 43 3.04 -15.95 4.63
CA ASN A 43 2.82 -15.92 6.09
C ASN A 43 3.59 -17.03 6.82
N LYS A 44 3.55 -18.28 6.30
CA LYS A 44 4.27 -19.41 6.92
C LYS A 44 5.78 -19.19 7.00
N LYS A 45 6.39 -18.66 5.95
CA LYS A 45 7.83 -18.35 5.92
C LYS A 45 8.14 -17.22 6.89
N ARG A 46 7.31 -16.18 6.92
CA ARG A 46 7.47 -15.03 7.82
C ARG A 46 7.40 -15.45 9.29
N GLU A 47 6.44 -16.28 9.66
CA GLU A 47 6.29 -16.79 11.02
C GLU A 47 7.51 -17.62 11.45
N ALA A 48 8.06 -18.43 10.55
CA ALA A 48 9.29 -19.17 10.81
C ALA A 48 10.49 -18.23 11.02
N GLU A 49 10.64 -17.20 10.18
CA GLU A 49 11.69 -16.18 10.34
C GLU A 49 11.56 -15.43 11.66
N ILE A 50 10.34 -15.02 12.05
CA ILE A 50 10.09 -14.33 13.32
C ILE A 50 10.41 -15.25 14.50
N ARG A 51 9.94 -16.49 14.50
CA ARG A 51 10.25 -17.48 15.56
C ARG A 51 11.75 -17.71 15.72
N ASN A 52 12.47 -17.85 14.60
CA ASN A 52 13.92 -18.02 14.63
C ASN A 52 14.64 -16.82 15.24
N GLN A 53 14.21 -15.59 14.94
CA GLN A 53 14.81 -14.39 15.52
C GLN A 53 14.41 -14.17 16.99
N GLN A 54 13.23 -14.62 17.41
CA GLN A 54 12.85 -14.66 18.82
C GLN A 54 13.75 -15.60 19.63
N ASN A 55 14.07 -16.78 19.09
CA ASN A 55 15.00 -17.71 19.72
C ASN A 55 16.42 -17.13 19.85
N GLN A 56 16.76 -16.13 19.03
CA GLN A 56 18.02 -15.36 19.12
C GLN A 56 17.93 -14.15 20.05
N GLY A 57 16.85 -14.03 20.85
CA GLY A 57 16.66 -12.96 21.83
C GLY A 57 16.12 -11.64 21.26
N ARG A 58 15.72 -11.59 19.97
CA ARG A 58 15.10 -10.40 19.37
C ARG A 58 13.58 -10.51 19.41
N ASN A 59 12.91 -9.61 20.14
CA ASN A 59 11.46 -9.64 20.24
C ASN A 59 10.77 -8.90 19.07
N LEU A 60 10.65 -9.58 17.93
CA LEU A 60 10.07 -9.00 16.72
C LEU A 60 8.56 -9.24 16.56
N MET A 61 7.94 -10.08 17.39
CA MET A 61 6.49 -10.34 17.32
C MET A 61 5.67 -9.07 17.57
N ASN A 62 6.13 -8.23 18.50
CA ASN A 62 5.42 -7.02 18.92
C ASN A 62 5.80 -5.78 18.09
N GLU A 63 6.63 -5.94 17.06
CA GLU A 63 6.95 -4.85 16.14
C GLU A 63 5.67 -4.40 15.41
N PRO A 64 5.35 -3.09 15.41
CA PRO A 64 4.10 -2.57 14.82
C PRO A 64 3.87 -3.02 13.38
N PHE A 65 4.94 -3.14 12.60
CA PHE A 65 4.87 -3.62 11.22
C PHE A 65 4.47 -5.10 11.11
N ASN A 66 4.98 -5.97 11.99
CA ASN A 66 4.62 -7.39 12.00
C ASN A 66 3.18 -7.60 12.49
N VAL A 67 2.73 -6.80 13.45
CA VAL A 67 1.33 -6.75 13.89
C VAL A 67 0.44 -6.29 12.74
N PHE A 68 0.81 -5.23 12.01
CA PHE A 68 0.09 -4.76 10.83
C PHE A 68 -0.02 -5.83 9.74
N LEU A 69 1.05 -6.58 9.47
CA LEU A 69 1.07 -7.64 8.47
C LEU A 69 0.19 -8.84 8.87
N SER A 70 0.07 -9.15 10.16
CA SER A 70 -0.71 -10.30 10.64
C SER A 70 -2.18 -9.98 10.88
N SER A 71 -2.51 -8.73 11.21
CA SER A 71 -3.88 -8.29 11.49
C SER A 71 -4.71 -8.06 10.21
N ASN A 72 -4.05 -7.79 9.08
CA ASN A 72 -4.71 -7.32 7.87
C ASN A 72 -4.65 -8.31 6.72
N ILE A 73 -5.59 -8.17 5.79
CA ILE A 73 -5.61 -8.96 4.56
C ILE A 73 -4.88 -8.14 3.49
N ILE A 74 -3.61 -8.47 3.26
CA ILE A 74 -2.76 -7.73 2.34
C ILE A 74 -2.59 -8.50 1.04
N ARG A 75 -3.00 -7.89 -0.07
CA ARG A 75 -2.70 -8.37 -1.41
C ARG A 75 -1.47 -7.66 -1.94
N TYR A 76 -0.44 -8.44 -2.24
CA TYR A 76 0.77 -7.95 -2.90
C TYR A 76 0.59 -8.05 -4.41
N CYS A 77 0.84 -6.96 -5.11
CA CYS A 77 0.70 -6.91 -6.56
C CYS A 77 1.92 -6.21 -7.19
N GLN A 78 2.55 -6.85 -8.16
CA GLN A 78 3.55 -6.17 -8.96
C GLN A 78 2.88 -5.17 -9.90
N TYR A 79 3.52 -4.04 -10.18
CA TYR A 79 2.95 -3.02 -11.05
C TYR A 79 2.55 -3.55 -12.45
N VAL A 80 3.34 -4.49 -12.98
CA VAL A 80 3.08 -5.16 -14.26
C VAL A 80 1.83 -6.05 -14.24
N GLU A 81 1.37 -6.46 -13.06
CA GLU A 81 0.22 -7.35 -12.86
C GLU A 81 -1.01 -6.65 -12.27
N THR A 82 -1.02 -5.32 -12.21
CA THR A 82 -2.11 -4.53 -11.63
C THR A 82 -3.47 -4.76 -12.29
N GLN A 83 -3.49 -5.29 -13.50
CA GLN A 83 -4.74 -5.70 -14.14
C GLN A 83 -5.49 -6.80 -13.38
N LYS A 84 -4.77 -7.64 -12.63
CA LYS A 84 -5.35 -8.75 -11.84
C LYS A 84 -6.12 -8.31 -10.60
N VAL A 85 -6.00 -7.04 -10.21
CA VAL A 85 -6.68 -6.51 -9.01
C VAL A 85 -7.98 -5.78 -9.35
N PHE A 86 -8.27 -5.55 -10.64
CA PHE A 86 -9.56 -5.00 -11.05
C PHE A 86 -10.73 -5.92 -10.70
N GLY A 87 -11.88 -5.31 -10.41
CA GLY A 87 -13.06 -6.01 -9.89
C GLY A 87 -13.01 -6.31 -8.40
N ASN A 88 -11.90 -6.03 -7.72
CA ASN A 88 -11.82 -6.04 -6.26
C ASN A 88 -11.77 -4.61 -5.73
N ILE A 89 -12.28 -4.43 -4.51
CA ILE A 89 -12.27 -3.15 -3.82
C ILE A 89 -11.39 -3.28 -2.56
N TYR A 90 -10.59 -2.25 -2.30
CA TYR A 90 -9.65 -2.15 -1.19
C TYR A 90 -9.92 -0.89 -0.37
N GLU A 91 -9.57 -0.92 0.91
CA GLU A 91 -9.74 0.23 1.83
C GLU A 91 -8.46 1.04 1.95
N MET A 92 -7.32 0.40 1.68
CA MET A 92 -6.01 1.05 1.72
C MET A 92 -5.16 0.62 0.52
N LEU A 93 -4.53 1.59 -0.13
CA LEU A 93 -3.54 1.39 -1.19
C LEU A 93 -2.17 1.85 -0.71
N ILE A 94 -1.15 1.00 -0.85
CA ILE A 94 0.24 1.33 -0.58
C ILE A 94 1.03 1.25 -1.88
N LEU A 95 1.58 2.39 -2.33
CA LEU A 95 2.43 2.49 -3.52
C LEU A 95 3.88 2.63 -3.06
N GLN A 96 4.72 1.63 -3.35
CA GLN A 96 6.12 1.62 -2.92
C GLN A 96 7.05 2.50 -3.77
N ASP A 97 6.76 2.62 -5.07
CA ASP A 97 7.57 3.37 -6.02
C ASP A 97 6.70 4.30 -6.87
N PHE A 98 7.22 5.50 -7.14
CA PHE A 98 6.53 6.58 -7.84
C PHE A 98 6.35 6.34 -9.35
N GLU A 99 7.27 5.64 -10.02
CA GLU A 99 7.24 5.44 -11.48
C GLU A 99 5.98 4.70 -11.97
N ALA A 100 5.21 4.12 -11.05
CA ALA A 100 3.97 3.43 -11.36
C ALA A 100 2.70 4.27 -11.13
N LEU A 101 2.82 5.57 -10.86
CA LEU A 101 1.68 6.48 -10.68
C LEU A 101 0.78 6.61 -11.93
N THR A 102 1.21 6.10 -13.08
CA THR A 102 0.36 5.99 -14.29
C THR A 102 -0.87 5.09 -14.09
N LEU A 103 -1.03 4.46 -12.93
CA LEU A 103 -2.16 3.63 -12.55
C LEU A 103 -3.32 4.44 -11.96
N CYS A 104 -3.92 5.35 -12.75
CA CYS A 104 -5.21 5.96 -12.39
C CYS A 104 -6.24 4.90 -11.97
N ARG A 105 -6.16 3.71 -12.57
CA ARG A 105 -7.06 2.58 -12.30
C ARG A 105 -6.89 1.96 -10.90
N THR A 106 -5.73 2.09 -10.24
CA THR A 106 -5.58 1.60 -8.85
C THR A 106 -6.18 2.53 -7.81
N VAL A 107 -6.43 3.80 -8.16
CA VAL A 107 -7.15 4.74 -7.28
C VAL A 107 -8.65 4.43 -7.30
N GLU A 108 -9.19 4.04 -8.46
CA GLU A 108 -10.61 3.70 -8.65
C GLU A 108 -11.08 2.49 -7.81
N ILE A 109 -10.19 1.55 -7.52
CA ILE A 109 -10.50 0.35 -6.72
C ILE A 109 -10.48 0.62 -5.20
N ILE A 110 -10.33 1.88 -4.78
CA ILE A 110 -10.34 2.27 -3.36
C ILE A 110 -11.72 2.76 -2.95
N VAL A 111 -12.22 2.26 -1.81
CA VAL A 111 -13.50 2.70 -1.23
C VAL A 111 -13.46 4.21 -0.95
N GLY A 112 -14.59 4.90 -1.10
CA GLY A 112 -14.75 6.27 -0.62
C GLY A 112 -14.42 6.38 0.88
N GLY A 113 -13.50 7.27 1.24
CA GLY A 113 -12.96 7.38 2.61
C GLY A 113 -11.78 6.46 2.91
N GLY A 114 -11.31 5.67 1.94
CA GLY A 114 -10.08 4.89 2.03
C GLY A 114 -8.82 5.77 1.97
N ILE A 115 -7.68 5.16 2.32
CA ILE A 115 -6.38 5.86 2.38
C ILE A 115 -5.45 5.37 1.28
N ILE A 116 -4.79 6.31 0.60
CA ILE A 116 -3.71 6.03 -0.35
C ILE A 116 -2.40 6.52 0.25
N VAL A 117 -1.46 5.61 0.45
CA VAL A 117 -0.13 5.88 0.98
C VAL A 117 0.90 5.72 -0.14
N LEU A 118 1.70 6.75 -0.36
CA LEU A 118 2.78 6.75 -1.32
C LEU A 118 4.13 6.84 -0.60
N LEU A 119 4.99 5.85 -0.83
CA LEU A 119 6.31 5.77 -0.24
C LEU A 119 7.34 6.42 -1.18
N ILE A 120 8.02 7.46 -0.70
CA ILE A 120 9.04 8.19 -1.47
C ILE A 120 10.42 7.87 -0.88
N LYS A 121 11.27 7.22 -1.66
CA LYS A 121 12.63 6.83 -1.24
C LYS A 121 13.70 7.91 -1.43
N ILE A 122 13.55 8.81 -2.42
CA ILE A 122 14.61 9.74 -2.84
C ILE A 122 14.07 11.18 -2.85
N ILE A 123 14.68 12.05 -2.03
CA ILE A 123 14.31 13.46 -1.85
C ILE A 123 14.68 14.33 -3.07
N SER A 124 15.67 13.93 -3.87
CA SER A 124 16.03 14.65 -5.11
C SER A 124 14.88 14.71 -6.13
N SER A 125 13.85 13.88 -5.96
CA SER A 125 12.64 13.86 -6.79
C SER A 125 11.51 14.70 -6.21
N LEU A 126 11.62 15.28 -5.01
CA LEU A 126 10.46 15.86 -4.30
C LEU A 126 9.78 17.02 -5.06
N TYR A 127 10.56 17.90 -5.71
CA TYR A 127 10.01 19.00 -6.50
C TYR A 127 9.31 18.50 -7.78
N ASN A 128 9.97 17.61 -8.52
CA ASN A 128 9.38 16.93 -9.68
C ASN A 128 8.16 16.09 -9.27
N TYR A 129 8.14 15.56 -8.05
CA TYR A 129 7.04 14.80 -7.46
C TYR A 129 5.84 15.69 -7.14
N ILE A 130 6.05 16.85 -6.52
CA ILE A 130 4.96 17.80 -6.25
C ILE A 130 4.36 18.28 -7.58
N LEU A 131 5.21 18.61 -8.55
CA LEU A 131 4.76 19.03 -9.88
C LEU A 131 4.04 17.90 -10.62
N PHE A 132 4.56 16.68 -10.55
CA PHE A 132 3.91 15.51 -11.15
C PHE A 132 2.59 15.17 -10.47
N LEU A 133 2.50 15.20 -9.13
CA LEU A 133 1.24 14.98 -8.42
C LEU A 133 0.22 16.05 -8.78
N TRP A 134 0.64 17.31 -8.83
CA TRP A 134 -0.25 18.41 -9.17
C TRP A 134 -0.79 18.25 -10.59
N THR A 135 0.06 17.93 -11.56
CA THR A 135 -0.34 17.63 -12.94
C THR A 135 -1.17 16.34 -13.04
N PHE A 136 -0.86 15.30 -12.27
CA PHE A 136 -1.63 14.07 -12.22
C PHE A 136 -3.03 14.31 -11.66
N ILE A 137 -3.15 15.01 -10.53
CA ILE A 137 -4.43 15.37 -9.92
C ILE A 137 -5.26 16.24 -10.85
N GLN A 138 -4.64 17.18 -11.56
CA GLN A 138 -5.32 18.01 -12.57
C GLN A 138 -5.82 17.17 -13.76
N ASN A 139 -5.07 16.14 -14.15
CA ASN A 139 -5.40 15.23 -15.26
C ASN A 139 -6.17 13.97 -14.81
N LEU A 140 -6.63 13.91 -13.55
CA LEU A 140 -7.52 12.86 -13.08
C LEU A 140 -8.91 13.07 -13.69
N GLU A 141 -9.12 12.55 -14.89
CA GLU A 141 -10.47 12.36 -15.41
C GLU A 141 -11.11 11.14 -14.71
N PRO A 142 -12.20 11.32 -13.96
CA PRO A 142 -12.94 10.20 -13.39
C PRO A 142 -13.64 9.42 -14.50
N ARG A 143 -12.97 8.41 -15.07
CA ARG A 143 -13.54 7.55 -16.13
C ARG A 143 -14.73 6.70 -15.68
N PHE A 144 -15.01 6.66 -14.38
CA PHE A 144 -16.21 6.03 -13.84
C PHE A 144 -17.50 6.76 -14.28
N ASN A 145 -17.44 8.08 -14.51
CA ASN A 145 -18.60 8.84 -14.99
C ASN A 145 -19.00 8.50 -16.43
N GLU A 146 -18.07 8.04 -17.27
CA GLU A 146 -18.39 7.69 -18.67
C GLU A 146 -19.09 6.33 -18.80
N ARG A 147 -18.96 5.43 -17.81
CA ARG A 147 -19.63 4.12 -17.83
C ARG A 147 -21.12 4.18 -17.50
N PHE A 148 -21.61 5.26 -16.89
CA PHE A 148 -23.04 5.44 -16.62
C PHE A 148 -23.82 6.02 -17.80
N ILE A 149 -23.16 6.67 -18.76
CA ILE A 149 -23.83 7.41 -19.85
C ILE A 149 -24.03 6.55 -21.11
N ILE A 150 -23.40 5.38 -21.22
CA ILE A 150 -23.49 4.51 -22.43
C ILE A 150 -24.56 3.40 -22.28
N ASN A 151 -25.27 3.33 -21.15
CA ASN A 151 -26.40 2.40 -20.95
C ASN A 151 -27.67 3.13 -20.49
N PHE A 152 -28.11 4.12 -21.28
CA PHE A 152 -29.51 4.55 -21.36
C PHE A 152 -29.87 4.86 -22.81
#